data_AF-A0A1C0YW28-F1
#
_entry.id   AF-A0A1C0YW28-F1
#
_cell.length_a   1.000
_cell.length_b   1.000
_cell.length_c   1.000
_cell.angle_alpha   90.00
_cell.angle_beta   90.00
_cell.angle_gamma   90.00
#
_symmetry.space_group_name_H-M   'P 1'
#
loop_
_entity.id
_entity.type
_entity.pdbx_description
1 polymer ?
#
loop_
_entity_poly.entity_id
_entity_poly.type
_entity_poly.pdbx_seq_one_letter_code
_entity_poly.pdbx_strand_id
1 'polypeptide(L)'
;MEKGLFYSYSDECKTNYFTNSLNVQFPACKELNYYSISSVIFESNYYKNQFEDEWRALRAKYNIPKNECLHFAEFKKLFSKTHIQNIQKYKCVEGDFKTMDMETIIAKYLLNVDSPNVATFLTKVKKSLSLDDSDLSAYSTFYDEERSEEQSKSDLKSFFNDLKQLLSSAEFTIINTDYVNTKRQYVNKGTKGLTKKKSNPPENIAKLAPRITFKQQLDLIIEHLLTEEIEGQLYLNQNLTSERYIKIRFDADGKNFDAKNDLKAAFNESLTIGTERFLQETAVKLLDEIRFIRKEEVGSEYTPPHCGSEVVDFICSLVCTLTRYEFLKARGFIDEKSVTINDYVNFKFIEYEDQDVDGVDFKELLNEKLILCRAIDHT
;
A
#
# COMPACT_ATOMS: atom_id res chain seq x y z
N MET A 1 11.81 26.94 -13.52
CA MET A 1 11.56 26.10 -12.32
C MET A 1 10.23 26.56 -11.74
N GLU A 2 9.27 25.65 -11.60
CA GLU A 2 8.00 25.95 -10.91
C GLU A 2 8.30 25.93 -9.41
N LYS A 3 8.60 27.10 -8.85
CA LYS A 3 8.83 27.24 -7.41
C LYS A 3 7.50 27.01 -6.69
N GLY A 4 7.49 26.07 -5.73
CA GLY A 4 6.36 25.75 -4.85
C GLY A 4 5.22 24.92 -5.48
N LEU A 5 5.49 24.25 -6.61
CA LEU A 5 4.67 23.10 -7.00
C LEU A 5 5.05 21.88 -6.15
N PHE A 6 4.05 21.21 -5.59
CA PHE A 6 4.18 19.94 -4.90
C PHE A 6 3.51 18.80 -5.69
N TYR A 7 4.06 17.59 -5.55
CA TYR A 7 3.37 16.37 -5.95
C TYR A 7 2.95 15.60 -4.71
N SER A 8 1.68 15.19 -4.68
CA SER A 8 1.19 14.20 -3.73
C SER A 8 1.03 12.88 -4.46
N TYR A 9 1.70 11.84 -4.00
CA TYR A 9 1.45 10.46 -4.41
C TYR A 9 0.57 9.81 -3.35
N SER A 10 -0.66 9.47 -3.72
CA SER A 10 -1.71 9.03 -2.81
C SER A 10 -2.15 7.62 -3.16
N ASP A 11 -2.47 6.83 -2.16
CA ASP A 11 -3.00 5.48 -2.34
C ASP A 11 -4.11 5.18 -1.32
N GLU A 12 -5.01 4.25 -1.68
CA GLU A 12 -6.04 3.73 -0.78
C GLU A 12 -5.64 2.40 -0.16
N CYS A 13 -5.85 2.27 1.15
CA CYS A 13 -5.75 0.97 1.81
C CYS A 13 -7.12 0.60 2.38
N LYS A 14 -7.70 -0.51 1.92
CA LYS A 14 -8.89 -1.11 2.54
C LYS A 14 -8.46 -2.19 3.52
N THR A 15 -7.70 -3.14 3.02
CA THR A 15 -7.17 -4.27 3.79
C THR A 15 -5.69 -4.46 3.48
N ASN A 16 -4.91 -4.77 4.50
CA ASN A 16 -3.52 -5.18 4.39
C ASN A 16 -3.23 -6.36 5.32
N TYR A 17 -1.97 -6.83 5.31
CA TYR A 17 -1.52 -7.95 6.13
C TYR A 17 -1.91 -7.80 7.61
N PHE A 18 -1.76 -6.60 8.17
CA PHE A 18 -2.15 -6.29 9.54
C PHE A 18 -3.64 -6.53 9.81
N THR A 19 -4.52 -5.90 9.04
CA THR A 19 -5.98 -6.09 9.22
C THR A 19 -6.44 -7.52 8.96
N ASN A 20 -5.80 -8.25 8.04
CA ASN A 20 -6.10 -9.65 7.78
C ASN A 20 -5.71 -10.54 8.98
N SER A 21 -4.51 -10.32 9.54
CA SER A 21 -4.06 -11.01 10.75
C SER A 21 -4.99 -10.73 11.94
N LEU A 22 -5.34 -9.46 12.17
CA LEU A 22 -6.26 -9.09 13.24
C LEU A 22 -7.65 -9.72 13.10
N ASN A 23 -8.17 -9.82 11.88
CA ASN A 23 -9.46 -10.48 11.66
C ASN A 23 -9.43 -11.96 12.04
N VAL A 24 -8.27 -12.63 11.94
CA VAL A 24 -8.11 -14.02 12.40
C VAL A 24 -8.02 -14.09 13.91
N GLN A 25 -7.19 -13.23 14.52
CA GLN A 25 -6.90 -13.24 15.96
C GLN A 25 -8.04 -12.68 16.82
N PHE A 26 -8.74 -11.63 16.35
CA PHE A 26 -9.78 -10.91 17.08
C PHE A 26 -11.07 -10.84 16.25
N PRO A 27 -12.03 -11.76 16.47
CA PRO A 27 -13.27 -11.79 15.72
C PRO A 27 -14.08 -10.49 15.74
N ALA A 28 -13.98 -9.67 16.80
CA ALA A 28 -14.62 -8.36 16.88
C ALA A 28 -14.16 -7.39 15.77
N CYS A 29 -12.89 -7.50 15.34
CA CYS A 29 -12.36 -6.70 14.23
C CYS A 29 -13.00 -7.05 12.88
N LYS A 30 -13.60 -8.25 12.74
CA LYS A 30 -14.31 -8.63 11.51
C LYS A 30 -15.55 -7.79 11.26
N GLU A 31 -16.11 -7.16 12.29
CA GLU A 31 -17.25 -6.27 12.17
C GLU A 31 -16.83 -4.86 11.74
N LEU A 32 -15.53 -4.56 11.62
CA LEU A 32 -15.04 -3.26 11.18
C LEU A 32 -14.79 -3.25 9.66
N ASN A 33 -15.07 -2.10 9.06
CA ASN A 33 -14.63 -1.70 7.73
C ASN A 33 -13.58 -0.61 7.87
N TYR A 34 -12.50 -0.75 7.11
CA TYR A 34 -11.44 0.23 7.05
C TYR A 34 -11.36 0.83 5.64
N TYR A 35 -11.10 2.12 5.57
CA TYR A 35 -10.77 2.80 4.34
C TYR A 35 -9.80 3.93 4.66
N SER A 36 -8.59 3.83 4.16
CA SER A 36 -7.53 4.80 4.44
C SER A 36 -7.07 5.44 3.15
N ILE A 37 -6.71 6.72 3.21
CA ILE A 37 -5.95 7.38 2.15
C ILE A 37 -4.69 7.93 2.79
N SER A 38 -3.55 7.44 2.32
CA SER A 38 -2.24 7.99 2.63
C SER A 38 -1.75 8.85 1.47
N SER A 39 -0.90 9.83 1.75
CA SER A 39 -0.29 10.69 0.74
C SER A 39 1.14 11.02 1.13
N VAL A 40 2.06 10.75 0.21
CA VAL A 40 3.47 11.12 0.31
C VAL A 40 3.68 12.36 -0.55
N ILE A 41 4.09 13.46 0.08
CA ILE A 41 4.15 14.79 -0.54
C ILE A 41 5.61 15.20 -0.69
N PHE A 42 5.96 15.58 -1.92
CA PHE A 42 7.29 16.07 -2.28
C PHE A 42 7.20 17.46 -2.90
N GLU A 43 8.24 18.27 -2.71
CA GLU A 43 8.50 19.38 -3.63
C GLU A 43 8.83 18.81 -5.02
N SER A 44 8.22 19.38 -6.06
CA SER A 44 8.22 18.75 -7.38
C SER A 44 9.59 18.69 -8.06
N ASN A 45 10.47 19.67 -7.84
CA ASN A 45 11.82 19.67 -8.38
C ASN A 45 12.70 18.69 -7.62
N TYR A 46 12.57 18.60 -6.30
CA TYR A 46 13.25 17.57 -5.49
C TYR A 46 12.87 16.16 -5.96
N TYR A 47 11.58 15.86 -6.10
CA TYR A 47 11.12 14.55 -6.54
C TYR A 47 11.71 14.14 -7.90
N LYS A 48 11.56 15.04 -8.90
CA LYS A 48 11.96 14.76 -10.28
C LYS A 48 13.47 14.65 -10.47
N ASN A 49 14.24 15.51 -9.81
CA ASN A 49 15.67 15.68 -10.09
C ASN A 49 16.57 15.00 -9.05
N GLN A 50 16.00 14.49 -7.96
CA GLN A 50 16.79 13.86 -6.90
C GLN A 50 16.20 12.50 -6.48
N PHE A 51 15.00 12.46 -5.89
CA PHE A 51 14.45 11.21 -5.34
C PHE A 51 14.36 10.09 -6.38
N GLU A 52 13.86 10.40 -7.58
CA GLU A 52 13.75 9.44 -8.69
C GLU A 52 15.09 8.90 -9.17
N ASP A 53 16.13 9.72 -9.18
CA ASP A 53 17.47 9.32 -9.58
C ASP A 53 18.14 8.47 -8.51
N GLU A 54 17.99 8.83 -7.24
CA GLU A 54 18.47 8.04 -6.10
C GLU A 54 17.77 6.68 -6.02
N TRP A 55 16.45 6.64 -6.23
CA TRP A 55 15.70 5.39 -6.31
C TRP A 55 16.17 4.51 -7.49
N ARG A 56 16.37 5.11 -8.67
CA ARG A 56 16.89 4.38 -9.83
C ARG A 56 18.29 3.83 -9.60
N ALA A 57 19.14 4.57 -8.90
CA ALA A 57 20.47 4.12 -8.51
C ALA A 57 20.40 2.93 -7.54
N LEU A 58 19.49 2.97 -6.56
CA LEU A 58 19.24 1.86 -5.65
C LEU A 58 18.77 0.61 -6.40
N ARG A 59 17.81 0.74 -7.32
CA ARG A 59 17.37 -0.38 -8.16
C ARG A 59 18.51 -0.99 -8.98
N ALA A 60 19.34 -0.14 -9.59
CA ALA A 60 20.51 -0.58 -10.36
C ALA A 60 21.53 -1.33 -9.51
N LYS A 61 21.75 -0.93 -8.25
CA LYS A 61 22.65 -1.63 -7.30
C LYS A 61 22.25 -3.08 -7.09
N TYR A 62 20.96 -3.39 -7.11
CA TYR A 62 20.42 -4.74 -6.87
C TYR A 62 19.92 -5.43 -8.16
N ASN A 63 20.34 -4.96 -9.34
CA ASN A 63 19.96 -5.51 -10.65
C ASN A 63 18.44 -5.58 -10.89
N ILE A 64 17.68 -4.67 -10.29
CA ILE A 64 16.22 -4.64 -10.46
C ILE A 64 15.87 -3.90 -11.76
N PRO A 65 15.20 -4.54 -12.74
CA PRO A 65 14.88 -3.94 -14.04
C PRO A 65 14.06 -2.66 -13.92
N LYS A 66 14.34 -1.63 -14.73
CA LYS A 66 13.66 -0.31 -14.62
C LYS A 66 12.14 -0.35 -14.83
N ASN A 67 11.66 -1.34 -15.58
CA ASN A 67 10.26 -1.51 -15.97
C ASN A 67 9.50 -2.52 -15.10
N GLU A 68 10.11 -3.01 -14.03
CA GLU A 68 9.46 -3.95 -13.10
C GLU A 68 8.84 -3.18 -11.93
N CYS A 69 7.56 -3.37 -11.65
CA CYS A 69 6.95 -2.82 -10.44
C CYS A 69 7.30 -3.72 -9.25
N LEU A 70 7.81 -3.15 -8.15
CA LEU A 70 8.13 -3.93 -6.95
C LEU A 70 6.91 -4.01 -6.03
N HIS A 71 6.49 -5.21 -5.68
CA HIS A 71 5.45 -5.43 -4.67
C HIS A 71 6.09 -5.74 -3.32
N PHE A 72 6.34 -4.72 -2.51
CA PHE A 72 7.05 -4.86 -1.23
C PHE A 72 6.42 -5.87 -0.24
N ALA A 73 5.11 -6.08 -0.33
CA ALA A 73 4.42 -7.14 0.41
C ALA A 73 4.98 -8.54 0.09
N GLU A 74 5.38 -8.79 -1.15
CA GLU A 74 5.95 -10.05 -1.61
C GLU A 74 7.38 -10.22 -1.12
N PHE A 75 8.19 -9.15 -1.19
CA PHE A 75 9.53 -9.15 -0.62
C PHE A 75 9.53 -9.39 0.90
N LYS A 76 8.49 -8.93 1.62
CA LYS A 76 8.34 -9.23 3.05
C LYS A 76 8.22 -10.74 3.31
N LYS A 77 7.51 -11.47 2.44
CA LYS A 77 7.34 -12.92 2.59
C LYS A 77 8.67 -13.68 2.43
N LEU A 78 9.64 -13.12 1.71
CA LEU A 78 10.98 -13.69 1.55
C LEU A 78 11.84 -13.66 2.83
N PHE A 79 11.38 -13.00 3.89
CA PHE A 79 12.00 -13.12 5.22
C PHE A 79 11.54 -14.38 5.99
N SER A 80 10.54 -15.11 5.47
CA SER A 80 10.02 -16.35 6.04
C SER A 80 10.67 -17.58 5.39
N LYS A 81 11.33 -18.41 6.21
CA LYS A 81 11.90 -19.69 5.78
C LYS A 81 10.86 -20.62 5.15
N THR A 82 9.68 -20.72 5.75
CA THR A 82 8.58 -21.56 5.25
C THR A 82 8.12 -21.12 3.86
N HIS A 83 8.04 -19.81 3.64
CA HIS A 83 7.63 -19.28 2.35
C HIS A 83 8.68 -19.55 1.26
N ILE A 84 9.97 -19.35 1.54
CA ILE A 84 11.07 -19.73 0.65
C ILE A 84 11.01 -21.21 0.28
N GLN A 85 10.79 -22.09 1.27
CA GLN A 85 10.68 -23.53 1.02
C GLN A 85 9.49 -23.87 0.12
N ASN A 86 8.37 -23.17 0.24
CA ASN A 86 7.23 -23.35 -0.65
C ASN A 86 7.57 -22.96 -2.08
N ILE A 87 8.27 -21.85 -2.29
CA ILE A 87 8.74 -21.44 -3.62
C ILE A 87 9.71 -22.45 -4.21
N GLN A 88 10.68 -22.94 -3.43
CA GLN A 88 11.64 -23.97 -3.87
C GLN A 88 10.93 -25.28 -4.25
N LYS A 89 9.94 -25.72 -3.45
CA LYS A 89 9.09 -26.88 -3.79
C LYS A 89 8.36 -26.65 -5.12
N TYR A 90 7.80 -25.46 -5.34
CA TYR A 90 7.14 -25.13 -6.60
C TYR A 90 8.12 -25.16 -7.78
N LYS A 91 9.28 -24.51 -7.68
CA LYS A 91 10.30 -24.50 -8.75
C LYS A 91 10.82 -25.91 -9.07
N CYS A 92 10.99 -26.78 -8.07
CA CYS A 92 11.35 -28.17 -8.27
C CYS A 92 10.28 -28.92 -9.08
N VAL A 93 9.00 -28.79 -8.69
CA VAL A 93 7.89 -29.37 -9.46
C VAL A 93 7.87 -28.80 -10.87
N GLU A 94 7.94 -27.47 -11.05
CA GLU A 94 7.94 -26.83 -12.36
C GLU A 94 9.10 -27.32 -13.25
N GLY A 95 10.30 -27.50 -12.69
CA GLY A 95 11.49 -28.04 -13.38
C GLY A 95 11.32 -29.49 -13.82
N ASP A 96 10.73 -30.34 -12.95
CA ASP A 96 10.37 -31.73 -13.30
C ASP A 96 9.47 -31.76 -14.54
N PHE A 97 8.46 -30.88 -14.63
CA PHE A 97 7.58 -30.81 -15.80
C PHE A 97 8.26 -30.30 -17.07
N LYS A 98 9.32 -29.50 -16.96
CA LYS A 98 10.09 -29.00 -18.12
C LYS A 98 11.03 -30.06 -18.70
N THR A 99 11.38 -31.08 -17.92
CA THR A 99 12.42 -32.06 -18.27
C THR A 99 11.89 -33.49 -18.46
N MET A 100 10.70 -33.81 -17.93
CA MET A 100 10.07 -35.12 -18.09
C MET A 100 9.27 -35.24 -19.39
N ASP A 101 9.27 -36.44 -19.97
CA ASP A 101 8.34 -36.76 -21.06
C ASP A 101 6.88 -36.79 -20.56
N MET A 102 5.95 -36.61 -21.49
CA MET A 102 4.51 -36.53 -21.19
C MET A 102 3.95 -37.82 -20.59
N GLU A 103 4.50 -39.00 -20.93
CA GLU A 103 4.04 -40.28 -20.38
C GLU A 103 4.39 -40.40 -18.89
N THR A 104 5.59 -39.98 -18.51
CA THR A 104 6.07 -39.94 -17.12
C THR A 104 5.31 -38.93 -16.29
N ILE A 105 5.02 -37.75 -16.85
CA ILE A 105 4.17 -36.74 -16.21
C ILE A 105 2.77 -37.29 -15.94
N ILE A 106 2.18 -37.98 -16.92
CA ILE A 106 0.84 -38.58 -16.79
C ILE A 106 0.84 -39.65 -15.69
N ALA A 107 1.84 -40.54 -15.68
CA ALA A 107 1.97 -41.62 -14.72
C ALA A 107 2.25 -41.12 -13.28
N LYS A 108 3.06 -40.06 -13.10
CA LYS A 108 3.50 -39.59 -11.78
C LYS A 108 2.51 -38.60 -11.14
N TYR A 109 1.83 -37.77 -11.93
CA TYR A 109 1.03 -36.66 -11.42
C TYR A 109 -0.43 -36.62 -11.89
N LEU A 110 -0.79 -37.24 -13.02
CA LEU A 110 -2.13 -37.10 -13.62
C LEU A 110 -3.03 -38.33 -13.50
N LEU A 111 -2.60 -39.42 -12.86
CA LEU A 111 -3.45 -40.61 -12.64
C LEU A 111 -4.75 -40.33 -11.86
N ASN A 112 -4.91 -39.15 -11.24
CA ASN A 112 -6.10 -38.74 -10.47
C ASN A 112 -6.61 -37.32 -10.78
N VAL A 113 -6.32 -36.75 -11.96
CA VAL A 113 -6.75 -35.38 -12.30
C VAL A 113 -7.60 -35.38 -13.57
N ASP A 114 -8.86 -34.93 -13.47
CA ASP A 114 -9.85 -34.82 -14.57
C ASP A 114 -9.45 -33.89 -15.74
N SER A 115 -8.21 -33.37 -15.77
CA SER A 115 -7.75 -32.46 -16.82
C SER A 115 -6.26 -32.66 -17.12
N PRO A 116 -5.87 -33.01 -18.36
CA PRO A 116 -4.49 -33.29 -18.77
C PRO A 116 -3.64 -32.02 -19.00
N ASN A 117 -4.09 -30.85 -18.53
CA ASN A 117 -3.39 -29.58 -18.79
C ASN A 117 -2.39 -29.26 -17.67
N VAL A 118 -1.10 -29.31 -18.01
CA VAL A 118 0.04 -28.98 -17.13
C VAL A 118 -0.11 -27.58 -16.50
N ALA A 119 -0.59 -26.58 -17.25
CA ALA A 119 -0.79 -25.24 -16.72
C ALA A 119 -1.85 -25.21 -15.60
N THR A 120 -2.93 -26.00 -15.76
CA THR A 120 -3.97 -26.15 -14.74
C THR A 120 -3.44 -26.84 -13.49
N PHE A 121 -2.58 -27.85 -13.66
CA PHE A 121 -1.93 -28.53 -12.53
C PHE A 121 -0.97 -27.60 -11.78
N LEU A 122 -0.06 -26.91 -12.49
CA LEU A 122 0.87 -25.97 -11.87
C LEU A 122 0.13 -24.83 -11.14
N THR A 123 -0.99 -24.36 -11.70
CA THR A 123 -1.87 -23.41 -11.01
C THR A 123 -2.44 -23.98 -9.70
N LYS A 124 -2.84 -25.26 -9.68
CA LYS A 124 -3.33 -25.92 -8.45
C LYS A 124 -2.21 -26.10 -7.42
N VAL A 125 -1.02 -26.52 -7.84
CA VAL A 125 0.14 -26.66 -6.95
C VAL A 125 0.51 -25.32 -6.33
N LYS A 126 0.65 -24.28 -7.16
CA LYS A 126 0.92 -22.91 -6.73
C LYS A 126 -0.09 -22.45 -5.66
N LYS A 127 -1.39 -22.65 -5.93
CA LYS A 127 -2.46 -22.34 -4.98
C LYS A 127 -2.40 -23.17 -3.69
N SER A 128 -2.04 -24.44 -3.76
CA SER A 128 -1.91 -25.32 -2.58
C SER A 128 -0.75 -24.93 -1.66
N LEU A 129 0.27 -24.29 -2.22
CA LEU A 129 1.43 -23.75 -1.50
C LEU A 129 1.24 -22.29 -1.07
N SER A 130 0.05 -21.71 -1.31
CA SER A 130 -0.29 -20.31 -1.05
C SER A 130 0.66 -19.34 -1.76
N LEU A 131 1.00 -19.64 -3.01
CA LEU A 131 1.86 -18.82 -3.86
C LEU A 131 1.05 -18.14 -4.99
N ASP A 132 1.60 -17.09 -5.55
CA ASP A 132 1.17 -16.42 -6.78
C ASP A 132 2.36 -16.08 -7.70
N ASP A 133 2.11 -15.41 -8.83
CA ASP A 133 3.16 -15.06 -9.80
C ASP A 133 4.10 -13.95 -9.29
N SER A 134 3.59 -13.06 -8.44
CA SER A 134 4.40 -11.98 -7.87
C SER A 134 5.37 -12.48 -6.80
N ASP A 135 5.00 -13.52 -6.04
CA ASP A 135 5.91 -14.26 -5.14
C ASP A 135 7.13 -14.78 -5.92
N LEU A 136 6.90 -15.37 -7.10
CA LEU A 136 7.95 -15.97 -7.94
C LEU A 136 8.85 -14.91 -8.58
N SER A 137 8.29 -13.77 -8.98
CA SER A 137 9.05 -12.63 -9.51
C SER A 137 9.97 -12.07 -8.43
N ALA A 138 9.41 -11.75 -7.26
CA ALA A 138 10.17 -11.21 -6.13
C ALA A 138 11.29 -12.15 -5.68
N TYR A 139 11.01 -13.45 -5.62
CA TYR A 139 12.01 -14.47 -5.32
C TYR A 139 13.18 -14.41 -6.31
N SER A 140 12.89 -14.35 -7.61
CA SER A 140 13.91 -14.39 -8.65
C SER A 140 14.78 -13.13 -8.70
N THR A 141 14.36 -12.03 -8.07
CA THR A 141 15.19 -10.81 -7.90
C THR A 141 16.40 -11.05 -6.99
N PHE A 142 16.23 -11.82 -5.91
CA PHE A 142 17.24 -12.02 -4.87
C PHE A 142 17.81 -13.43 -4.81
N TYR A 143 17.07 -14.43 -5.31
CA TYR A 143 17.42 -15.84 -5.27
C TYR A 143 17.54 -16.36 -6.72
N ASP A 144 18.77 -16.49 -7.20
CA ASP A 144 19.12 -17.13 -8.48
C ASP A 144 19.91 -18.44 -8.23
N GLU A 145 20.17 -19.22 -9.28
CA GLU A 145 20.87 -20.51 -9.17
C GLU A 145 22.34 -20.38 -8.78
N GLU A 146 22.92 -19.17 -8.87
CA GLU A 146 24.33 -18.90 -8.60
C GLU A 146 24.58 -18.40 -7.16
N ARG A 147 23.53 -17.92 -6.47
CA ARG A 147 23.62 -17.43 -5.08
C ARG A 147 23.29 -18.51 -4.05
N SER A 148 24.04 -18.51 -2.95
CA SER A 148 23.66 -19.29 -1.76
C SER A 148 22.44 -18.66 -1.07
N GLU A 149 21.76 -19.44 -0.23
CA GLU A 149 20.63 -18.95 0.57
C GLU A 149 21.08 -17.82 1.51
N GLU A 150 22.26 -17.94 2.12
CA GLU A 150 22.85 -16.94 3.00
C GLU A 150 23.15 -15.63 2.26
N GLN A 151 23.71 -15.72 1.05
CA GLN A 151 23.98 -14.53 0.22
C GLN A 151 22.68 -13.83 -0.16
N SER A 152 21.67 -14.60 -0.59
CA SER A 152 20.36 -14.06 -1.00
C SER A 152 19.66 -13.32 0.16
N LYS A 153 19.71 -13.88 1.37
CA LYS A 153 19.21 -13.22 2.59
C LYS A 153 19.99 -11.94 2.91
N SER A 154 21.31 -11.97 2.77
CA SER A 154 22.17 -10.81 2.99
C SER A 154 21.86 -9.67 2.02
N ASP A 155 21.67 -10.00 0.74
CA ASP A 155 21.32 -9.04 -0.32
C ASP A 155 19.95 -8.41 -0.06
N LEU A 156 18.94 -9.23 0.27
CA LEU A 156 17.60 -8.76 0.61
C LEU A 156 17.63 -7.82 1.81
N LYS A 157 18.38 -8.17 2.87
CA LYS A 157 18.56 -7.32 4.04
C LYS A 157 19.21 -5.99 3.67
N SER A 158 20.27 -6.05 2.88
CA SER A 158 21.02 -4.87 2.45
C SER A 158 20.14 -3.93 1.62
N PHE A 159 19.30 -4.48 0.74
CA PHE A 159 18.33 -3.71 -0.03
C PHE A 159 17.37 -2.93 0.86
N PHE A 160 16.77 -3.57 1.87
CA PHE A 160 15.85 -2.87 2.78
C PHE A 160 16.55 -1.86 3.69
N ASN A 161 17.79 -2.10 4.10
CA ASN A 161 18.59 -1.11 4.85
C ASN A 161 18.92 0.11 3.99
N ASP A 162 19.34 -0.10 2.75
CA ASP A 162 19.60 0.99 1.81
C ASP A 162 18.32 1.77 1.48
N LEU A 163 17.19 1.07 1.30
CA LEU A 163 15.89 1.71 1.13
C LEU A 163 15.51 2.55 2.35
N LYS A 164 15.69 2.02 3.56
CA LYS A 164 15.45 2.79 4.79
C LYS A 164 16.33 4.04 4.81
N GLN A 165 17.61 3.92 4.47
CA GLN A 165 18.53 5.05 4.42
C GLN A 165 18.08 6.10 3.41
N LEU A 166 17.74 5.68 2.18
CA LEU A 166 17.20 6.55 1.13
C LEU A 166 15.97 7.33 1.63
N LEU A 167 15.02 6.62 2.25
CA LEU A 167 13.79 7.21 2.76
C LEU A 167 14.03 8.15 3.95
N SER A 168 14.98 7.83 4.83
CA SER A 168 15.36 8.70 5.94
C SER A 168 15.91 10.04 5.44
N SER A 169 16.82 10.00 4.46
CA SER A 169 17.41 11.22 3.89
C SER A 169 16.47 12.00 2.98
N ALA A 170 15.37 11.40 2.52
CA ALA A 170 14.52 12.03 1.53
C ALA A 170 13.63 13.15 2.09
N GLU A 171 13.48 14.21 1.31
CA GLU A 171 12.65 15.38 1.63
C GLU A 171 11.19 15.15 1.20
N PHE A 172 10.44 14.45 2.04
CA PHE A 172 8.99 14.28 1.89
C PHE A 172 8.27 14.29 3.22
N THR A 173 6.96 14.49 3.15
CA THR A 173 6.06 14.37 4.29
C THR A 173 4.97 13.35 4.00
N ILE A 174 4.44 12.73 5.05
CA ILE A 174 3.34 11.79 4.97
C ILE A 174 2.12 12.41 5.65
N ILE A 175 0.99 12.32 4.97
CA ILE A 175 -0.32 12.66 5.50
C ILE A 175 -1.24 11.46 5.38
N ASN A 176 -1.95 11.10 6.45
CA ASN A 176 -2.89 9.98 6.43
C ASN A 176 -4.27 10.33 6.98
N THR A 177 -5.31 9.85 6.30
CA THR A 177 -6.67 9.84 6.82
C THR A 177 -7.19 8.41 6.85
N ASP A 178 -7.54 7.94 8.04
CA ASP A 178 -8.20 6.66 8.26
C ASP A 178 -9.68 6.86 8.49
N TYR A 179 -10.50 6.01 7.86
CA TYR A 179 -11.92 5.87 8.15
C TYR A 179 -12.20 4.48 8.68
N VAL A 180 -12.82 4.41 9.85
CA VAL A 180 -13.23 3.16 10.49
C VAL A 180 -14.72 3.22 10.81
N ASN A 181 -15.45 2.17 10.41
CA ASN A 181 -16.90 2.08 10.63
C ASN A 181 -17.31 0.63 10.90
N THR A 182 -18.34 0.44 11.72
CA THR A 182 -18.96 -0.85 11.95
C THR A 182 -19.78 -1.28 10.72
N LYS A 183 -19.59 -2.51 10.27
CA LYS A 183 -20.36 -3.15 9.20
C LYS A 183 -21.84 -3.15 9.58
N ARG A 184 -22.64 -2.35 8.88
CA ARG A 184 -24.10 -2.42 9.05
C ARG A 184 -24.62 -3.70 8.40
N GLN A 185 -25.25 -4.56 9.19
CA GLN A 185 -26.07 -5.64 8.64
C GLN A 185 -27.31 -5.04 7.98
N TYR A 186 -27.27 -4.88 6.66
CA TYR A 186 -28.47 -4.55 5.89
C TYR A 186 -29.37 -5.78 5.83
N VAL A 187 -30.32 -5.83 6.78
CA VAL A 187 -31.43 -6.79 6.89
C VAL A 187 -31.00 -8.24 7.17
N ASN A 188 -31.35 -8.74 8.36
CA ASN A 188 -31.24 -10.14 8.74
C ASN A 188 -31.82 -11.06 7.64
N LYS A 189 -31.03 -11.99 7.11
CA LYS A 189 -31.43 -13.06 6.18
C LYS A 189 -32.46 -14.06 6.77
N GLY A 190 -33.22 -13.69 7.81
CA GLY A 190 -33.99 -14.61 8.65
C GLY A 190 -35.51 -14.42 8.67
N THR A 191 -36.08 -13.32 8.20
CA THR A 191 -37.54 -13.17 8.19
C THR A 191 -38.15 -13.77 6.93
N LYS A 192 -38.48 -15.07 7.01
CA LYS A 192 -39.45 -15.72 6.12
C LYS A 192 -40.72 -14.87 6.10
N GLY A 193 -40.96 -14.12 5.03
CA GLY A 193 -42.21 -13.35 4.84
C GLY A 193 -42.07 -12.03 4.09
N LEU A 194 -40.88 -11.46 3.93
CA LEU A 194 -40.70 -10.25 3.12
C LEU A 194 -40.34 -10.63 1.68
N THR A 195 -41.32 -10.53 0.78
CA THR A 195 -41.11 -10.57 -0.66
C THR A 195 -40.10 -9.48 -1.03
N LYS A 196 -38.94 -9.89 -1.55
CA LYS A 196 -37.86 -9.00 -2.01
C LYS A 196 -38.43 -7.94 -2.98
N LYS A 197 -38.68 -6.72 -2.51
CA LYS A 197 -38.55 -5.56 -3.38
C LYS A 197 -37.06 -5.38 -3.62
N LYS A 198 -36.61 -5.68 -4.85
CA LYS A 198 -35.26 -5.38 -5.38
C LYS A 198 -35.06 -3.86 -5.52
N SER A 199 -35.22 -3.11 -4.45
CA SER A 199 -34.70 -1.76 -4.38
C SER A 199 -33.84 -1.73 -3.13
N ASN A 200 -32.55 -2.02 -3.31
CA ASN A 200 -31.60 -1.46 -2.36
C ASN A 200 -31.92 0.04 -2.30
N PRO A 201 -32.14 0.62 -1.11
CA PRO A 201 -32.27 2.07 -1.02
C PRO A 201 -31.06 2.68 -1.77
N PRO A 202 -31.27 3.73 -2.58
CA PRO A 202 -30.18 4.33 -3.33
C PRO A 202 -29.04 4.63 -2.36
N GLU A 203 -27.84 4.14 -2.68
CA GLU A 203 -26.66 4.42 -1.88
C GLU A 203 -26.56 5.93 -1.71
N ASN A 204 -26.46 6.38 -0.46
CA ASN A 204 -26.24 7.79 -0.22
C ASN A 204 -24.78 8.09 -0.60
N ILE A 205 -24.58 8.47 -1.86
CA ILE A 205 -23.26 8.74 -2.46
C ILE A 205 -22.48 9.76 -1.60
N ALA A 206 -23.17 10.69 -0.94
CA ALA A 206 -22.56 11.67 -0.03
C ALA A 206 -21.95 11.06 1.24
N LYS A 207 -22.23 9.78 1.55
CA LYS A 207 -21.73 9.06 2.73
C LYS A 207 -20.80 7.90 2.39
N LEU A 208 -20.35 7.79 1.14
CA LEU A 208 -19.40 6.76 0.76
C LEU A 208 -18.05 7.03 1.43
N ALA A 209 -17.46 6.00 2.03
CA ALA A 209 -16.18 6.10 2.74
C ALA A 209 -15.08 6.75 1.86
N PRO A 210 -14.91 6.39 0.57
CA PRO A 210 -13.97 7.09 -0.32
C PRO A 210 -14.14 8.61 -0.35
N ARG A 211 -15.39 9.08 -0.49
CA ARG A 211 -15.69 10.50 -0.59
C ARG A 211 -15.39 11.23 0.72
N ILE A 212 -15.87 10.70 1.85
CA ILE A 212 -15.66 11.28 3.18
C ILE A 212 -14.16 11.35 3.49
N THR A 213 -13.47 10.22 3.38
CA THR A 213 -12.04 10.12 3.68
C THR A 213 -11.23 11.06 2.81
N PHE A 214 -11.55 11.18 1.52
CA PHE A 214 -10.78 12.06 0.64
C PHE A 214 -11.03 13.54 0.90
N LYS A 215 -12.26 13.97 1.23
CA LYS A 215 -12.49 15.37 1.64
C LYS A 215 -11.67 15.75 2.87
N GLN A 216 -11.56 14.84 3.83
CA GLN A 216 -10.73 15.02 5.03
C GLN A 216 -9.23 14.98 4.69
N GLN A 217 -8.81 14.12 3.76
CA GLN A 217 -7.45 14.09 3.26
C GLN A 217 -7.08 15.43 2.58
N LEU A 218 -7.99 16.01 1.79
CA LEU A 218 -7.79 17.31 1.15
C LEU A 218 -7.66 18.44 2.18
N ASP A 219 -8.40 18.39 3.30
CA ASP A 219 -8.18 19.32 4.41
C ASP A 219 -6.75 19.23 4.95
N LEU A 220 -6.25 18.03 5.21
CA LEU A 220 -4.90 17.85 5.76
C LEU A 220 -3.82 18.28 4.74
N ILE A 221 -4.04 18.02 3.45
CA ILE A 221 -3.13 18.48 2.38
C ILE A 221 -3.08 20.02 2.35
N ILE A 222 -4.24 20.69 2.37
CA ILE A 222 -4.30 22.15 2.40
C ILE A 222 -3.63 22.70 3.67
N GLU A 223 -3.90 22.09 4.82
CA GLU A 223 -3.29 22.46 6.09
C GLU A 223 -1.76 22.37 6.02
N HIS A 224 -1.24 21.28 5.45
CA HIS A 224 0.20 21.11 5.24
C HIS A 224 0.80 22.21 4.36
N LEU A 225 0.18 22.51 3.22
CA LEU A 225 0.68 23.53 2.28
C LEU A 225 0.70 24.94 2.90
N LEU A 226 -0.23 25.22 3.80
CA LEU A 226 -0.33 26.46 4.56
C LEU A 226 0.54 26.48 5.82
N THR A 227 1.07 25.33 6.23
CA THR A 227 1.91 25.26 7.43
C THR A 227 3.28 25.88 7.15
N GLU A 228 3.70 26.74 8.06
CA GLU A 228 5.03 27.34 8.10
C GLU A 228 5.63 27.16 9.49
N GLU A 229 6.92 26.84 9.54
CA GLU A 229 7.66 26.78 10.79
C GLU A 229 8.37 28.11 11.03
N ILE A 230 8.02 28.77 12.14
CA ILE A 230 8.61 30.03 12.58
C ILE A 230 9.11 29.81 14.01
N GLU A 231 10.43 29.95 14.21
CA GLU A 231 11.07 29.78 15.53
C GLU A 231 10.77 28.43 16.21
N GLY A 232 10.65 27.35 15.42
CA GLY A 232 10.35 26.01 15.93
C GLY A 232 8.87 25.78 16.27
N GLN A 233 7.98 26.72 15.93
CA GLN A 233 6.54 26.57 16.09
C GLN A 233 5.84 26.57 14.73
N LEU A 234 4.81 25.72 14.61
CA LEU A 234 4.03 25.57 13.39
C LEU A 234 2.86 26.55 13.38
N TYR A 235 2.76 27.33 12.30
CA TYR A 235 1.70 28.30 12.08
C TYR A 235 0.97 28.03 10.76
N LEU A 236 -0.33 28.30 10.74
CA LEU A 236 -1.08 28.34 9.49
C LEU A 236 -0.97 29.73 8.88
N ASN A 237 -0.25 29.82 7.77
CA ASN A 237 -0.15 31.04 7.01
C ASN A 237 -1.49 31.35 6.35
N GLN A 238 -2.21 32.33 6.91
CA GLN A 238 -3.50 32.78 6.36
C GLN A 238 -3.34 33.63 5.10
N ASN A 239 -2.13 34.10 4.80
CA ASN A 239 -1.83 34.77 3.55
C ASN A 239 -1.63 33.70 2.48
N LEU A 240 -2.70 33.44 1.73
CA LEU A 240 -2.68 32.62 0.53
C LEU A 240 -1.57 33.11 -0.42
N THR A 241 -0.43 32.44 -0.47
CA THR A 241 0.61 32.74 -1.46
C THR A 241 0.27 32.04 -2.78
N SER A 242 0.40 32.73 -3.91
CA SER A 242 0.26 32.10 -5.24
C SER A 242 1.44 31.19 -5.60
N GLU A 243 2.36 31.01 -4.66
CA GLU A 243 3.60 30.27 -4.87
C GLU A 243 3.44 28.78 -4.53
N ARG A 244 2.44 28.38 -3.74
CA ARG A 244 2.26 26.98 -3.33
C ARG A 244 1.00 26.36 -3.93
N TYR A 245 1.13 25.23 -4.59
CA TYR A 245 0.00 24.44 -5.08
C TYR A 245 0.41 22.97 -5.29
N ILE A 246 -0.56 22.07 -5.36
CA ILE A 246 -0.33 20.63 -5.41
C ILE A 246 -1.06 19.96 -6.57
N LYS A 247 -0.34 19.01 -7.17
CA LYS A 247 -0.85 18.06 -8.15
C LYS A 247 -0.92 16.68 -7.50
N ILE A 248 -2.13 16.15 -7.33
CA ILE A 248 -2.39 14.85 -6.73
C ILE A 248 -2.27 13.76 -7.79
N ARG A 249 -1.53 12.71 -7.46
CA ARG A 249 -1.27 11.50 -8.23
C ARG A 249 -1.79 10.33 -7.40
N PHE A 250 -2.95 9.82 -7.77
CA PHE A 250 -3.61 8.76 -7.04
C PHE A 250 -3.33 7.41 -7.73
N ASP A 251 -2.85 6.43 -6.99
CA ASP A 251 -2.68 5.07 -7.51
C ASP A 251 -4.05 4.47 -7.84
N ALA A 252 -4.24 4.15 -9.11
CA ALA A 252 -5.51 3.64 -9.64
C ALA A 252 -5.30 2.25 -10.18
N ASP A 253 -5.06 1.34 -9.25
CA ASP A 253 -4.75 -0.02 -9.57
C ASP A 253 -6.02 -0.83 -9.89
N GLY A 254 -6.02 -1.48 -11.06
CA GLY A 254 -7.10 -2.35 -11.51
C GLY A 254 -8.06 -1.78 -12.56
N LYS A 255 -8.63 -2.68 -13.36
CA LYS A 255 -9.56 -2.34 -14.46
C LYS A 255 -10.86 -1.65 -13.99
N ASN A 256 -11.21 -1.78 -12.71
CA ASN A 256 -12.39 -1.18 -12.06
C ASN A 256 -11.99 -0.58 -10.70
N PHE A 257 -11.21 0.50 -10.69
CA PHE A 257 -10.99 1.29 -9.47
C PHE A 257 -12.32 1.94 -9.06
N ASP A 258 -13.11 1.24 -8.22
CA ASP A 258 -14.49 1.59 -7.91
C ASP A 258 -14.61 2.98 -7.24
N ALA A 259 -13.62 3.37 -6.44
CA ALA A 259 -13.59 4.65 -5.73
C ALA A 259 -13.29 5.86 -6.65
N LYS A 260 -12.86 5.64 -7.90
CA LYS A 260 -12.41 6.72 -8.81
C LYS A 260 -13.40 7.87 -8.93
N ASN A 261 -14.67 7.53 -9.13
CA ASN A 261 -15.72 8.52 -9.34
C ASN A 261 -16.01 9.30 -8.06
N ASP A 262 -15.94 8.64 -6.90
CA ASP A 262 -16.13 9.27 -5.60
C ASP A 262 -15.00 10.24 -5.27
N LEU A 263 -13.74 9.85 -5.53
CA LEU A 263 -12.58 10.71 -5.34
C LEU A 263 -12.61 11.93 -6.27
N LYS A 264 -12.97 11.74 -7.55
CA LYS A 264 -13.17 12.85 -8.49
C LYS A 264 -14.29 13.78 -8.05
N ALA A 265 -15.40 13.22 -7.58
CA ALA A 265 -16.53 14.01 -7.12
C ALA A 265 -16.18 14.81 -5.86
N ALA A 266 -15.45 14.20 -4.91
CA ALA A 266 -14.92 14.89 -3.73
C ALA A 266 -13.98 16.03 -4.11
N PHE A 267 -13.02 15.79 -5.02
CA PHE A 267 -12.10 16.82 -5.50
C PHE A 267 -12.84 18.00 -6.15
N ASN A 268 -13.74 17.72 -7.09
CA ASN A 268 -14.51 18.76 -7.78
C ASN A 268 -15.45 19.51 -6.84
N GLU A 269 -16.06 18.82 -5.87
CA GLU A 269 -16.85 19.47 -4.82
C GLU A 269 -15.97 20.45 -4.02
N SER A 270 -14.77 20.02 -3.61
CA SER A 270 -13.81 20.87 -2.91
C SER A 270 -13.43 22.13 -3.70
N LEU A 271 -13.28 22.02 -5.01
CA LEU A 271 -13.04 23.18 -5.88
C LEU A 271 -14.28 24.07 -6.08
N THR A 272 -15.49 23.51 -5.94
CA THR A 272 -16.75 24.23 -6.19
C THR A 272 -17.27 24.96 -4.97
N ILE A 273 -17.13 24.38 -3.78
CA ILE A 273 -17.72 24.94 -2.54
C ILE A 273 -16.74 24.99 -1.36
N GLY A 274 -15.49 24.55 -1.52
CA GLY A 274 -14.51 24.41 -0.44
C GLY A 274 -14.50 23.01 0.18
N THR A 275 -13.52 22.79 1.05
CA THR A 275 -13.42 21.56 1.84
C THR A 275 -14.24 21.70 3.14
N GLU A 276 -14.11 20.78 4.09
CA GLU A 276 -14.82 20.93 5.36
C GLU A 276 -14.21 22.02 6.25
N ARG A 277 -12.91 22.29 6.11
CA ARG A 277 -12.19 23.29 6.93
C ARG A 277 -11.77 24.54 6.17
N PHE A 278 -11.71 24.51 4.85
CA PHE A 278 -11.19 25.60 4.04
C PHE A 278 -12.20 26.09 3.02
N LEU A 279 -12.22 27.41 2.84
CA LEU A 279 -13.08 28.08 1.85
C LEU A 279 -12.69 27.67 0.43
N GLN A 280 -13.65 27.82 -0.49
CA GLN A 280 -13.46 27.53 -1.90
C GLN A 280 -12.24 28.24 -2.50
N GLU A 281 -12.03 29.52 -2.17
CA GLU A 281 -10.90 30.30 -2.70
C GLU A 281 -9.54 29.68 -2.33
N THR A 282 -9.42 29.14 -1.12
CA THR A 282 -8.22 28.43 -0.66
C THR A 282 -8.05 27.12 -1.43
N ALA A 283 -9.12 26.34 -1.55
CA ALA A 283 -9.08 25.06 -2.26
C ALA A 283 -8.69 25.23 -3.73
N VAL A 284 -9.32 26.17 -4.45
CA VAL A 284 -9.04 26.47 -5.86
C VAL A 284 -7.61 26.94 -6.06
N LYS A 285 -7.04 27.65 -5.09
CA LYS A 285 -5.68 28.17 -5.21
C LYS A 285 -4.61 27.09 -4.98
N LEU A 286 -4.85 26.19 -4.05
CA LEU A 286 -3.85 25.22 -3.60
C LEU A 286 -3.97 23.86 -4.30
N LEU A 287 -5.18 23.46 -4.72
CA LEU A 287 -5.44 22.19 -5.38
C LEU A 287 -5.54 22.40 -6.89
N ASP A 288 -4.56 21.92 -7.64
CA ASP A 288 -4.49 22.14 -9.09
C ASP A 288 -5.09 20.98 -9.90
N GLU A 289 -4.66 19.75 -9.62
CA GLU A 289 -5.03 18.59 -10.42
C GLU A 289 -5.16 17.33 -9.56
N ILE A 290 -6.09 16.44 -9.91
CA ILE A 290 -6.06 15.03 -9.52
C ILE A 290 -5.90 14.15 -10.77
N ARG A 291 -4.84 13.35 -10.81
CA ARG A 291 -4.57 12.36 -11.86
C ARG A 291 -4.52 10.97 -11.26
N PHE A 292 -5.13 10.02 -11.96
CA PHE A 292 -5.11 8.60 -11.62
C PHE A 292 -4.02 7.92 -12.43
N ILE A 293 -2.96 7.46 -11.78
CA ILE A 293 -1.82 6.80 -12.42
C ILE A 293 -2.02 5.28 -12.36
N ARG A 294 -1.55 4.56 -13.38
CA ARG A 294 -1.56 3.10 -13.39
C ARG A 294 -0.15 2.52 -13.26
N LYS A 295 -0.05 1.29 -12.75
CA LYS A 295 1.20 0.53 -12.66
C LYS A 295 1.98 0.40 -13.97
N GLU A 296 1.31 0.40 -15.13
CA GLU A 296 2.02 0.33 -16.42
C GLU A 296 2.80 1.60 -16.75
N GLU A 297 2.60 2.68 -15.99
CA GLU A 297 3.35 3.92 -16.13
C GLU A 297 4.68 3.89 -15.36
N VAL A 298 4.96 2.85 -14.55
CA VAL A 298 6.22 2.71 -13.79
C VAL A 298 7.39 2.57 -14.77
N GLY A 299 8.47 3.32 -14.54
CA GLY A 299 9.65 3.28 -15.42
C GLY A 299 9.47 3.90 -16.81
N SER A 300 8.32 4.53 -17.08
CA SER A 300 8.05 5.23 -18.34
C SER A 300 8.75 6.60 -18.43
N GLU A 301 8.86 7.14 -19.64
CA GLU A 301 9.33 8.52 -19.88
C GLU A 301 8.25 9.59 -19.57
N TYR A 302 7.15 9.22 -18.90
CA TYR A 302 6.10 10.18 -18.54
C TYR A 302 6.60 11.21 -17.52
N THR A 303 5.97 12.40 -17.52
CA THR A 303 6.28 13.49 -16.59
C THR A 303 5.09 13.76 -15.65
N PRO A 304 5.28 13.75 -14.32
CA PRO A 304 6.49 13.30 -13.62
C PRO A 304 6.74 11.79 -13.84
N PRO A 305 8.00 11.34 -13.74
CA PRO A 305 8.32 9.92 -13.76
C PRO A 305 7.59 9.20 -12.62
N HIS A 306 7.41 7.91 -12.81
CA HIS A 306 6.64 7.05 -11.91
C HIS A 306 7.51 5.91 -11.34
N CYS A 307 8.84 6.05 -11.37
CA CYS A 307 9.69 4.98 -10.87
C CYS A 307 9.61 4.92 -9.34
N GLY A 308 9.39 6.02 -8.63
CA GLY A 308 9.32 5.99 -7.16
C GLY A 308 7.97 5.56 -6.59
N SER A 309 6.98 5.20 -7.41
CA SER A 309 5.60 5.01 -6.93
C SER A 309 5.40 3.75 -6.12
N GLU A 310 6.10 2.65 -6.43
CA GLU A 310 6.07 1.44 -5.60
C GLU A 310 6.59 1.69 -4.18
N VAL A 311 7.52 2.63 -4.02
CA VAL A 311 8.03 3.05 -2.71
C VAL A 311 6.95 3.82 -1.96
N VAL A 312 6.15 4.63 -2.67
CA VAL A 312 5.01 5.33 -2.07
C VAL A 312 3.91 4.36 -1.66
N ASP A 313 3.52 3.40 -2.51
CA ASP A 313 2.57 2.32 -2.16
C ASP A 313 3.02 1.59 -0.88
N PHE A 314 4.30 1.22 -0.84
CA PHE A 314 4.90 0.62 0.34
C PHE A 314 4.77 1.47 1.61
N ILE A 315 5.12 2.77 1.53
CA ILE A 315 4.97 3.70 2.65
C ILE A 315 3.50 3.80 3.08
N CYS A 316 2.57 3.97 2.14
CA CYS A 316 1.14 4.06 2.40
C CYS A 316 0.62 2.83 3.16
N SER A 317 1.02 1.62 2.75
CA SER A 317 0.64 0.37 3.43
C SER A 317 1.14 0.29 4.87
N LEU A 318 2.38 0.75 5.12
CA LEU A 318 2.96 0.79 6.47
C LEU A 318 2.32 1.86 7.35
N VAL A 319 2.06 3.05 6.81
CA VAL A 319 1.42 4.16 7.54
C VAL A 319 0.02 3.76 7.97
N CYS A 320 -0.77 3.16 7.07
CA CYS A 320 -2.10 2.65 7.38
C CYS A 320 -2.07 1.59 8.50
N THR A 321 -1.01 0.77 8.56
CA THR A 321 -0.81 -0.19 9.65
C THR A 321 -0.60 0.54 10.97
N LEU A 322 0.31 1.52 10.99
CA LEU A 322 0.65 2.31 12.18
C LEU A 322 -0.58 3.03 12.74
N THR A 323 -1.32 3.75 11.90
CA THR A 323 -2.45 4.57 12.32
C THR A 323 -3.64 3.73 12.77
N ARG A 324 -3.93 2.61 12.10
CA ARG A 324 -4.96 1.66 12.52
C ARG A 324 -4.62 0.97 13.82
N TYR A 325 -3.35 0.61 14.04
CA TYR A 325 -2.91 0.01 15.29
C TYR A 325 -3.19 0.94 16.46
N GLU A 326 -2.77 2.20 16.37
CA GLU A 326 -3.01 3.19 17.43
C GLU A 326 -4.51 3.43 17.65
N PHE A 327 -5.31 3.50 16.56
CA PHE A 327 -6.75 3.63 16.67
C PHE A 327 -7.41 2.45 17.41
N LEU A 328 -7.12 1.22 16.96
CA LEU A 328 -7.73 0.00 17.51
C LEU A 328 -7.32 -0.23 18.96
N LYS A 329 -6.05 0.03 19.28
CA LYS A 329 -5.51 -0.02 20.64
C LYS A 329 -6.21 1.01 21.54
N ALA A 330 -6.32 2.26 21.10
CA ALA A 330 -6.99 3.32 21.87
C ALA A 330 -8.47 3.01 22.15
N ARG A 331 -9.10 2.18 21.31
CA ARG A 331 -10.50 1.74 21.47
C ARG A 331 -10.66 0.37 22.12
N GLY A 332 -9.56 -0.27 22.53
CA GLY A 332 -9.59 -1.56 23.24
C GLY A 332 -9.98 -2.75 22.36
N PHE A 333 -9.86 -2.63 21.03
CA PHE A 333 -10.07 -3.78 20.12
C PHE A 333 -8.90 -4.76 20.16
N ILE A 334 -7.70 -4.27 20.47
CA ILE A 334 -6.46 -5.03 20.60
C ILE A 334 -5.72 -4.59 21.86
N ASP A 335 -4.89 -5.48 22.41
CA ASP A 335 -3.98 -5.16 23.51
C ASP A 335 -2.52 -5.35 23.06
N GLU A 336 -1.59 -4.57 23.64
CA GLU A 336 -0.17 -4.61 23.24
C GLU A 336 0.51 -5.95 23.54
N LYS A 337 -0.02 -6.75 24.47
CA LYS A 337 0.56 -8.05 24.81
C LYS A 337 0.22 -9.10 23.77
N SER A 338 -0.91 -8.93 23.07
CA SER A 338 -1.37 -9.85 22.03
C SER A 338 -0.97 -9.41 20.62
N VAL A 339 -0.75 -8.11 20.38
CA VAL A 339 -0.37 -7.58 19.07
C VAL A 339 0.78 -6.59 19.18
N THR A 340 1.93 -6.95 18.62
CA THR A 340 3.09 -6.05 18.52
C THR A 340 3.10 -5.37 17.15
N ILE A 341 3.04 -4.04 17.13
CA ILE A 341 3.09 -3.25 15.88
C ILE A 341 4.33 -3.59 15.02
N ASN A 342 5.46 -3.87 15.66
CA ASN A 342 6.72 -4.18 14.99
C ASN A 342 6.64 -5.41 14.08
N ASP A 343 5.72 -6.34 14.30
CA ASP A 343 5.56 -7.52 13.42
C ASP A 343 4.97 -7.15 12.06
N TYR A 344 4.34 -5.98 11.99
CA TYR A 344 3.66 -5.50 10.81
C TYR A 344 4.46 -4.42 10.08
N VAL A 345 5.16 -3.55 10.81
CA VAL A 345 5.97 -2.46 10.22
C VAL A 345 7.45 -2.78 10.04
N ASN A 346 7.97 -3.86 10.65
CA ASN A 346 9.36 -4.27 10.50
C ASN A 346 9.49 -5.50 9.58
N PHE A 347 10.66 -5.62 8.96
CA PHE A 347 11.06 -6.75 8.12
C PHE A 347 12.07 -7.58 8.89
N LYS A 348 11.61 -8.64 9.56
CA LYS A 348 12.44 -9.47 10.43
C LYS A 348 12.65 -10.85 9.81
N PHE A 349 13.88 -11.36 9.83
CA PHE A 349 14.17 -12.74 9.45
C PHE A 349 13.71 -13.68 10.56
N ILE A 350 12.84 -14.60 10.16
CA ILE A 350 12.27 -15.62 11.05
C ILE A 350 12.96 -16.95 10.72
N GLU A 351 13.91 -17.36 11.56
CA GLU A 351 14.63 -18.65 11.40
C GLU A 351 13.80 -19.85 11.87
N TYR A 352 12.98 -19.63 12.90
CA TYR A 352 12.04 -20.57 13.53
C TYR A 352 10.74 -19.83 13.86
N GLU A 353 9.62 -20.54 14.02
CA GLU A 353 8.26 -19.95 14.13
C GLU A 353 8.12 -18.81 15.17
N ASP A 354 9.04 -18.68 16.14
CA ASP A 354 8.99 -17.66 17.19
C ASP A 354 10.34 -16.98 17.51
N GLN A 355 11.34 -17.01 16.61
CA GLN A 355 12.65 -16.38 16.87
C GLN A 355 13.06 -15.38 15.78
N ASP A 356 12.97 -14.10 16.16
CA ASP A 356 13.52 -12.96 15.42
C ASP A 356 15.03 -12.85 15.66
N VAL A 357 15.83 -12.97 14.60
CA VAL A 357 17.30 -12.94 14.70
C VAL A 357 17.87 -11.60 14.26
N ASP A 358 17.24 -10.96 13.26
CA ASP A 358 17.73 -9.71 12.65
C ASP A 358 16.65 -9.08 11.76
N GLY A 359 16.61 -7.75 11.61
CA GLY A 359 15.59 -7.10 10.79
C GLY A 359 15.80 -5.62 10.49
N VAL A 360 14.91 -5.08 9.66
CA VAL A 360 14.88 -3.66 9.27
C VAL A 360 13.62 -3.01 9.85
N ASP A 361 13.81 -2.03 10.72
CA ASP A 361 12.74 -1.30 11.39
C ASP A 361 12.38 -0.01 10.63
N PHE A 362 11.13 0.14 10.21
CA PHE A 362 10.64 1.36 9.56
C PHE A 362 9.83 2.27 10.48
N LYS A 363 9.49 1.84 11.69
CA LYS A 363 8.59 2.57 12.60
C LYS A 363 9.07 3.97 12.93
N GLU A 364 10.35 4.13 13.27
CA GLU A 364 10.93 5.44 13.60
C GLU A 364 10.86 6.40 12.40
N LEU A 365 11.19 5.89 11.20
CA LEU A 365 11.10 6.64 9.95
C LEU A 365 9.66 7.11 9.68
N LEU A 366 8.68 6.23 9.86
CA LEU A 366 7.28 6.57 9.66
C LEU A 366 6.81 7.63 10.65
N ASN A 367 7.20 7.51 11.93
CA ASN A 367 6.86 8.52 12.95
C ASN A 367 7.49 9.88 12.66
N GLU A 368 8.71 9.90 12.11
CA GLU A 368 9.39 11.14 11.71
C GLU A 368 8.70 11.81 10.53
N LYS A 369 8.33 11.03 9.49
CA LYS A 369 7.78 11.55 8.24
C LYS A 369 6.27 11.80 8.30
N LEU A 370 5.53 11.15 9.20
CA LEU A 370 4.08 11.34 9.39
C LEU A 370 3.80 12.62 10.17
N ILE A 371 3.45 13.68 9.44
CA ILE A 371 3.25 15.01 10.01
C ILE A 371 1.80 15.27 10.44
N LEU A 372 0.82 14.72 9.71
CA LEU A 372 -0.60 14.96 9.92
C LEU A 372 -1.36 13.67 9.74
N CYS A 373 -2.20 13.35 10.71
CA CYS A 373 -3.03 12.17 10.70
C CYS A 373 -4.44 12.48 11.23
N ARG A 374 -5.45 11.87 10.63
CA ARG A 374 -6.83 11.93 11.13
C ARG A 374 -7.49 10.57 11.07
N ALA A 375 -8.09 10.15 12.18
CA ALA A 375 -8.97 8.99 12.23
C ALA A 375 -10.43 9.46 12.31
N ILE A 376 -11.23 9.04 11.35
CA ILE A 376 -12.68 9.25 11.27
C ILE A 376 -13.34 8.01 11.83
N ASP A 377 -14.02 8.19 12.96
CA ASP A 377 -14.74 7.13 13.62
C ASP A 377 -16.24 7.23 13.37
N HIS A 378 -16.78 6.21 12.71
CA HIS A 378 -18.21 6.02 12.50
C HIS A 378 -18.73 4.72 13.14
N THR A 379 -17.97 4.14 14.08
CA THR A 379 -18.31 2.88 14.73
C THR A 379 -19.58 2.90 15.58
#